data_AF-A0A1F8N9K0-F1
#
_entry.id   AF-A0A1F8N9K0-F1
#
_cell.length_a   1.000
_cell.length_b   1.000
_cell.length_c   1.000
_cell.angle_alpha   90.00
_cell.angle_beta   90.00
_cell.angle_gamma   90.00
#
_symmetry.space_group_name_H-M   'P 1'
#
loop_
_entity.id
_entity.type
_entity.pdbx_description
1 polymer ?
#
loop_
_entity_poly.entity_id
_entity_poly.type
_entity_poly.pdbx_seq_one_letter_code
_entity_poly.pdbx_strand_id
1 'polypeptide(L)'
;MDKLVEKFMALGIGEKIIIVAAVVLFIDGFLPWYSIDLGPLGDFTRNGWESPGAIWSILAVLIGLVMGGVVVVKGLTATEMPDNVGGFTWPKIMLGGGVAALVFLVIKLLNESSYMGFGFYLGIICAAALAAGGFLMFREEAAG
;
A
#
# COMPACT_ATOMS: atom_id res chain seq x y z
N MET A 1 14.56 24.21 8.65
CA MET A 1 14.02 22.88 8.30
C MET A 1 13.69 22.93 6.83
N ASP A 2 13.97 21.87 6.05
CA ASP A 2 13.66 21.90 4.62
C ASP A 2 12.15 22.08 4.40
N LYS A 3 11.74 22.89 3.41
CA LYS A 3 10.31 23.17 3.11
C LYS A 3 9.49 21.89 2.90
N LEU A 4 10.12 20.84 2.36
CA LEU A 4 9.47 19.53 2.18
C LEU A 4 9.18 18.84 3.51
N VAL A 5 10.09 18.95 4.49
CA VAL A 5 9.90 18.38 5.83
C VAL A 5 8.77 19.11 6.55
N GLU A 6 8.70 20.44 6.44
CA GLU A 6 7.58 21.22 6.98
C GLU A 6 6.23 20.78 6.42
N LYS A 7 6.12 20.66 5.08
CA LYS A 7 4.90 20.17 4.42
C LYS A 7 4.52 18.76 4.85
N PHE A 8 5.51 17.85 4.93
CA PHE A 8 5.26 16.49 5.40
C PHE A 8 4.77 16.47 6.85
N MET A 9 5.35 17.28 7.73
CA MET A 9 4.95 17.37 9.12
C MET A 9 3.53 17.95 9.29
N ALA A 10 3.08 18.79 8.35
CA ALA A 10 1.73 19.34 8.32
C ALA A 10 0.65 18.34 7.87
N LEU A 11 1.01 17.21 7.24
CA LEU A 11 0.06 16.20 6.82
C LEU A 11 -0.68 15.55 8.00
N GLY A 12 -1.91 15.13 7.75
CA GLY A 12 -2.70 14.33 8.68
C GLY A 12 -2.02 12.99 8.99
N ILE A 13 -2.43 12.34 10.09
CA ILE A 13 -1.83 11.07 10.49
C ILE A 13 -2.10 9.96 9.45
N GLY A 14 -3.31 9.95 8.86
CA GLY A 14 -3.68 8.98 7.83
C GLY A 14 -2.84 9.13 6.56
N GLU A 15 -2.59 10.36 6.12
CA GLU A 15 -1.76 10.68 4.97
C GLU A 15 -0.30 10.23 5.16
N LYS A 16 0.27 10.48 6.34
CA LYS A 16 1.62 10.01 6.69
C LYS A 16 1.71 8.49 6.64
N ILE A 17 0.72 7.79 7.21
CA ILE A 17 0.64 6.33 7.18
C ILE A 17 0.59 5.84 5.73
N ILE A 18 -0.26 6.44 4.88
CA ILE A 18 -0.38 6.06 3.47
C ILE A 18 0.95 6.21 2.74
N ILE A 19 1.65 7.34 2.87
CA ILE A 19 2.95 7.55 2.21
C ILE A 19 3.94 6.47 2.64
N VAL A 20 4.10 6.27 3.94
CA VAL A 20 5.08 5.30 4.47
C VAL A 20 4.71 3.88 4.03
N ALA A 21 3.46 3.47 4.20
CA ALA A 21 3.02 2.13 3.83
C ALA A 21 3.11 1.88 2.31
N ALA A 22 2.81 2.88 1.48
CA ALA A 22 2.93 2.77 0.02
C ALA A 22 4.38 2.55 -0.42
N VAL A 23 5.32 3.32 0.14
CA VAL A 23 6.76 3.18 -0.16
C VAL A 23 7.29 1.84 0.33
N VAL A 24 6.95 1.44 1.55
CA VAL A 24 7.38 0.15 2.11
C VAL A 24 6.79 -1.01 1.32
N LEU A 25 5.50 -0.96 0.96
CA LEU A 25 4.87 -2.01 0.13
C LEU A 25 5.52 -2.14 -1.25
N PHE A 26 5.90 -1.01 -1.87
CA PHE A 26 6.59 -1.04 -3.15
C PHE A 26 7.96 -1.71 -3.05
N ILE A 27 8.75 -1.36 -2.03
CA ILE A 27 10.06 -1.98 -1.77
C ILE A 27 9.89 -3.45 -1.42
N ASP A 28 8.92 -3.77 -0.56
CA ASP A 28 8.58 -5.12 -0.14
C ASP A 28 8.17 -6.00 -1.32
N GLY A 29 7.56 -5.44 -2.37
CA GLY A 29 7.26 -6.17 -3.61
C GLY A 29 8.48 -6.85 -4.24
N PHE A 30 9.71 -6.36 -3.97
CA PHE A 30 10.96 -6.97 -4.47
C PHE A 30 11.58 -7.99 -3.50
N LEU A 31 11.06 -8.13 -2.28
CA LEU A 31 11.55 -9.11 -1.31
C LEU A 31 11.02 -10.52 -1.62
N PRO A 32 11.63 -11.58 -1.05
CA PRO A 32 11.11 -12.94 -1.15
C PRO A 32 9.73 -13.06 -0.49
N TRP A 33 8.70 -13.15 -1.32
CA TRP A 33 7.33 -13.44 -0.89
C TRP A 33 7.06 -14.93 -0.84
N TYR A 34 7.77 -15.70 -1.67
CA TYR A 34 7.80 -17.15 -1.63
C TYR A 34 9.23 -17.63 -1.53
N SER A 35 9.47 -18.66 -0.72
CA SER A 35 10.80 -19.25 -0.56
C SER A 35 10.69 -20.75 -0.32
N ILE A 36 11.46 -21.52 -1.08
CA ILE A 36 11.61 -22.96 -0.90
C ILE A 36 13.09 -23.24 -0.67
N ASP A 37 13.40 -23.88 0.45
CA ASP A 37 14.74 -24.38 0.77
C ASP A 37 14.93 -25.74 0.06
N LEU A 38 15.89 -25.82 -0.87
CA LEU A 38 16.24 -27.05 -1.59
C LEU A 38 17.47 -27.75 -0.97
N GLY A 39 17.83 -27.38 0.25
CA GLY A 39 18.96 -27.92 0.99
C GLY A 39 20.28 -27.57 0.29
N PRO A 40 21.14 -28.57 -0.05
CA PRO A 40 22.45 -28.31 -0.66
C PRO A 40 22.42 -27.57 -2.01
N LEU A 41 21.26 -27.49 -2.67
CA LEU A 41 21.08 -26.81 -3.95
C LEU A 41 20.74 -25.30 -3.81
N GLY A 42 20.54 -24.82 -2.58
CA GLY A 42 20.22 -23.42 -2.26
C GLY A 42 18.72 -23.12 -2.19
N ASP A 43 18.38 -21.84 -2.10
CA ASP A 43 17.01 -21.37 -1.99
C ASP A 43 16.43 -20.97 -3.35
N PHE A 44 15.18 -21.38 -3.60
CA PHE A 44 14.40 -20.89 -4.72
C PHE A 44 13.36 -19.88 -4.23
N THR A 45 13.53 -18.61 -4.60
CA THR A 45 12.67 -17.51 -4.15
C THR A 45 11.88 -16.87 -5.27
N ARG A 46 10.70 -16.34 -4.96
CA ARG A 46 9.93 -15.46 -5.85
C ARG A 46 9.39 -14.26 -5.10
N ASN A 47 9.32 -13.12 -5.77
CA ASN A 47 8.92 -11.84 -5.18
C ASN A 47 7.43 -11.52 -5.44
N GLY A 48 6.96 -10.38 -4.93
CA GLY A 48 5.58 -9.93 -5.07
C GLY A 48 5.15 -9.58 -6.50
N TRP A 49 6.09 -9.43 -7.44
CA TRP A 49 5.82 -9.17 -8.86
C TRP A 49 5.67 -10.46 -9.69
N GLU A 50 5.94 -11.62 -9.08
CA GLU A 50 6.02 -12.90 -9.78
C GLU A 50 4.99 -13.93 -9.27
N SER A 51 4.76 -14.97 -10.07
CA SER A 51 3.82 -16.06 -9.74
C SER A 51 4.27 -16.83 -8.48
N PRO A 52 3.36 -17.35 -7.64
CA PRO A 52 1.94 -17.61 -7.91
C PRO A 52 1.01 -16.40 -7.72
N GLY A 53 -0.09 -16.36 -8.48
CA GLY A 53 -1.14 -15.34 -8.31
C GLY A 53 -0.66 -13.88 -8.34
N ALA A 54 0.40 -13.56 -9.11
CA ALA A 54 1.07 -12.26 -9.11
C ALA A 54 0.13 -11.07 -9.31
N ILE A 55 -0.96 -11.25 -10.05
CA ILE A 55 -1.94 -10.20 -10.32
C ILE A 55 -2.46 -9.56 -9.04
N TRP A 56 -2.71 -10.33 -7.98
CA TRP A 56 -3.25 -9.82 -6.73
C TRP A 56 -2.25 -8.92 -6.01
N SER A 57 -0.98 -9.32 -5.98
CA SER A 57 0.09 -8.54 -5.37
C SER A 57 0.45 -7.32 -6.20
N ILE A 58 0.50 -7.44 -7.52
CA ILE A 58 0.70 -6.31 -8.44
C ILE A 58 -0.40 -5.26 -8.23
N LEU A 59 -1.68 -5.67 -8.20
CA LEU A 59 -2.78 -4.72 -7.97
C LEU A 59 -2.67 -4.04 -6.61
N ALA A 60 -2.34 -4.78 -5.54
CA ALA A 60 -2.16 -4.19 -4.22
C ALA A 60 -1.01 -3.17 -4.17
N VAL A 61 0.14 -3.49 -4.78
CA VAL A 61 1.30 -2.58 -4.85
C VAL A 61 0.97 -1.34 -5.68
N LEU A 62 0.34 -1.51 -6.84
CA LEU A 62 -0.05 -0.38 -7.70
C LEU A 62 -1.07 0.54 -7.02
N ILE A 63 -2.03 -0.02 -6.29
CA ILE A 63 -2.97 0.79 -5.48
C ILE A 63 -2.20 1.58 -4.42
N GLY A 64 -1.26 0.94 -3.71
CA GLY A 64 -0.39 1.62 -2.75
C GLY A 64 0.36 2.80 -3.38
N LEU A 65 1.00 2.58 -4.53
CA LEU A 65 1.70 3.64 -5.28
C LEU A 65 0.77 4.78 -5.69
N VAL A 66 -0.44 4.49 -6.17
CA VAL A 66 -1.42 5.53 -6.54
C VAL A 66 -1.87 6.31 -5.30
N MET A 67 -2.18 5.63 -4.20
CA MET A 67 -2.58 6.29 -2.94
C MET A 67 -1.46 7.20 -2.42
N GLY A 68 -0.23 6.70 -2.32
CA GLY A 68 0.92 7.48 -1.90
C GLY A 68 1.19 8.66 -2.85
N GLY A 69 1.11 8.42 -4.17
CA GLY A 69 1.28 9.44 -5.19
C GLY A 69 0.26 10.58 -5.06
N VAL A 70 -1.01 10.26 -4.84
CA VAL A 70 -2.05 11.27 -4.63
C VAL A 70 -1.76 12.10 -3.37
N VAL A 71 -1.42 11.48 -2.24
CA VAL A 71 -1.09 12.22 -1.02
C VAL A 71 0.11 13.13 -1.23
N VAL A 72 1.15 12.65 -1.93
CA VAL A 72 2.33 13.46 -2.28
C VAL A 72 1.95 14.65 -3.16
N VAL A 73 1.15 14.43 -4.21
CA VAL A 73 0.73 15.50 -5.12
C VAL A 73 -0.14 16.52 -4.37
N LYS A 74 -1.15 16.10 -3.63
CA LYS A 74 -2.05 17.01 -2.92
C LYS A 74 -1.37 17.76 -1.76
N GLY A 75 -0.51 17.07 -1.02
CA GLY A 75 0.03 17.58 0.24
C GLY A 75 1.41 18.23 0.12
N LEU A 76 2.23 17.80 -0.85
CA LEU A 76 3.63 18.22 -0.93
C LEU A 76 3.93 19.11 -2.14
N THR A 77 3.12 19.08 -3.20
CA THR A 77 3.28 19.97 -4.36
C THR A 77 2.37 21.21 -4.26
N ALA A 78 2.26 21.98 -5.35
CA ALA A 78 1.31 23.08 -5.48
C ALA A 78 0.28 22.78 -6.59
N THR A 79 0.13 21.50 -6.95
CA THR A 79 -0.75 21.06 -8.02
C THR A 79 -2.20 21.07 -7.54
N GLU A 80 -3.05 21.79 -8.24
CA GLU A 80 -4.49 21.76 -7.99
C GLU A 80 -5.07 20.42 -8.45
N MET A 81 -5.68 19.69 -7.52
CA MET A 81 -6.45 18.49 -7.80
C MET A 81 -7.94 18.77 -7.56
N PRO A 82 -8.84 18.13 -8.32
CA PRO A 82 -10.27 18.28 -8.10
C PRO A 82 -10.66 17.81 -6.69
N ASP A 83 -11.68 18.42 -6.10
CA ASP A 83 -12.14 18.09 -4.74
C ASP A 83 -12.68 16.67 -4.61
N ASN A 84 -13.25 16.14 -5.70
CA ASN A 84 -13.75 14.78 -5.80
C ASN A 84 -13.48 14.20 -7.19
N VAL A 85 -13.54 12.88 -7.29
CA VAL A 85 -13.39 12.15 -8.55
C VAL A 85 -14.54 11.15 -8.66
N GLY A 86 -15.33 11.25 -9.74
CA GLY A 86 -16.46 10.34 -9.98
C GLY A 86 -17.55 10.40 -8.90
N GLY A 87 -17.72 11.55 -8.22
CA GLY A 87 -18.68 11.71 -7.12
C GLY A 87 -18.20 11.20 -5.76
N PHE A 88 -16.95 10.71 -5.67
CA PHE A 88 -16.35 10.25 -4.42
C PHE A 88 -15.30 11.23 -3.91
N THR A 89 -15.35 11.51 -2.61
CA THR A 89 -14.33 12.29 -1.91
C THR A 89 -13.02 11.53 -1.85
N TRP A 90 -11.90 12.24 -1.76
CA TRP A 90 -10.58 11.61 -1.63
C TRP A 90 -10.47 10.66 -0.43
N PRO A 91 -10.95 11.00 0.78
CA PRO A 91 -10.94 10.06 1.90
C PRO A 91 -11.69 8.75 1.62
N LYS A 92 -12.85 8.79 0.95
CA LYS A 92 -13.56 7.58 0.52
C LYS A 92 -12.78 6.76 -0.49
N ILE A 93 -12.13 7.41 -1.46
CA ILE A 93 -11.25 6.75 -2.44
C ILE A 93 -10.06 6.09 -1.74
N MET A 94 -9.44 6.77 -0.77
CA MET A 94 -8.31 6.23 0.00
C MET A 94 -8.71 5.03 0.85
N LEU A 95 -9.86 5.10 1.52
CA LEU A 95 -10.41 3.96 2.27
C LEU A 95 -10.69 2.79 1.33
N GLY A 96 -11.39 3.02 0.21
CA GLY A 96 -11.70 2.00 -0.78
C GLY A 96 -10.44 1.36 -1.38
N GLY A 97 -9.44 2.17 -1.72
CA GLY A 97 -8.15 1.72 -2.22
C GLY A 97 -7.40 0.85 -1.20
N GLY A 98 -7.24 1.34 0.02
CA GLY A 98 -6.54 0.59 1.08
C GLY A 98 -7.22 -0.75 1.39
N VAL A 99 -8.56 -0.76 1.48
CA VAL A 99 -9.33 -2.01 1.67
C VAL A 99 -9.16 -2.94 0.48
N ALA A 100 -9.22 -2.44 -0.76
CA ALA A 100 -9.04 -3.25 -1.95
C ALA A 100 -7.63 -3.88 -2.00
N ALA A 101 -6.58 -3.12 -1.68
CA ALA A 101 -5.22 -3.64 -1.60
C ALA A 101 -5.09 -4.77 -0.57
N LEU A 102 -5.68 -4.59 0.62
CA LEU A 102 -5.70 -5.63 1.66
C LEU A 102 -6.47 -6.87 1.20
N VAL A 103 -7.64 -6.68 0.60
CA VAL A 103 -8.48 -7.79 0.09
C VAL A 103 -7.73 -8.58 -0.98
N PHE A 104 -7.03 -7.94 -1.91
CA PHE A 104 -6.24 -8.66 -2.91
C PHE A 104 -5.16 -9.53 -2.29
N LEU A 105 -4.42 -9.02 -1.29
CA LEU A 105 -3.42 -9.84 -0.62
C LEU A 105 -4.05 -10.96 0.22
N VAL A 106 -5.23 -10.75 0.83
CA VAL A 106 -5.97 -11.81 1.50
C VAL A 106 -6.43 -12.88 0.49
N ILE A 107 -6.96 -12.49 -0.67
CA ILE A 107 -7.32 -13.42 -1.75
C ILE A 107 -6.08 -14.23 -2.18
N LYS A 108 -4.92 -13.57 -2.33
CA LYS A 108 -3.67 -14.25 -2.65
C LYS A 108 -3.28 -15.25 -1.56
N LEU A 109 -3.35 -14.86 -0.29
CA LEU A 109 -3.05 -15.75 0.84
C LEU A 109 -3.93 -17.00 0.82
N LEU A 110 -5.23 -16.83 0.58
CA LEU A 110 -6.19 -17.94 0.57
C LEU A 110 -5.96 -18.90 -0.61
N ASN A 111 -5.51 -18.39 -1.76
CA ASN A 111 -5.27 -19.19 -2.96
C ASN A 111 -3.85 -19.79 -3.03
N GLU A 112 -2.86 -19.12 -2.45
CA GLU A 112 -1.42 -19.36 -2.68
C GLU A 112 -0.64 -19.31 -1.35
N SER A 113 -1.08 -20.06 -0.35
CA SER A 113 -0.52 -20.08 1.02
C SER A 113 0.70 -20.98 1.21
N SER A 114 1.12 -21.72 0.18
CA SER A 114 2.28 -22.61 0.27
C SER A 114 3.59 -21.82 0.15
N TYR A 115 4.60 -22.19 0.94
CA TYR A 115 5.97 -21.64 0.85
C TYR A 115 6.08 -20.13 1.08
N MET A 116 5.28 -19.59 2.01
CA MET A 116 5.26 -18.16 2.28
C MET A 116 6.55 -17.66 2.92
N GLY A 117 7.15 -16.66 2.29
CA GLY A 117 8.30 -15.93 2.78
C GLY A 117 7.91 -14.70 3.60
N PHE A 118 8.89 -14.12 4.29
CA PHE A 118 8.71 -12.94 5.13
C PHE A 118 8.08 -11.75 4.37
N GLY A 119 8.45 -11.53 3.11
CA GLY A 119 7.95 -10.41 2.33
C GLY A 119 6.43 -10.43 2.18
N PHE A 120 5.81 -11.62 2.07
CA PHE A 120 4.35 -11.69 1.96
C PHE A 120 3.64 -11.14 3.21
N TYR A 121 4.13 -11.48 4.40
CA TYR A 121 3.55 -11.01 5.66
C TYR A 121 3.76 -9.50 5.84
N LEU A 122 4.92 -8.99 5.45
CA LEU A 122 5.18 -7.55 5.44
C LEU A 122 4.23 -6.83 4.47
N GLY A 123 3.98 -7.40 3.29
CA GLY A 123 3.00 -6.92 2.34
C GLY A 123 1.59 -6.82 2.92
N ILE A 124 1.12 -7.85 3.64
CA ILE A 124 -0.18 -7.82 4.34
C ILE A 124 -0.23 -6.68 5.36
N ILE A 125 0.82 -6.51 6.17
CA ILE A 125 0.90 -5.43 7.17
C ILE A 125 0.84 -4.07 6.48
N CYS A 126 1.56 -3.89 5.37
CA CYS A 126 1.55 -2.62 4.63
C CYS A 126 0.18 -2.34 4.00
N ALA A 127 -0.48 -3.35 3.43
CA ALA A 127 -1.83 -3.20 2.90
C ALA A 127 -2.87 -2.88 4.01
N ALA A 128 -2.72 -3.49 5.19
CA ALA A 128 -3.54 -3.16 6.35
C ALA A 128 -3.28 -1.71 6.83
N ALA A 129 -2.02 -1.25 6.80
CA ALA A 129 -1.67 0.13 7.10
C ALA A 129 -2.27 1.12 6.08
N LEU A 130 -2.29 0.79 4.78
CA LEU A 130 -2.99 1.58 3.77
C LEU A 130 -4.49 1.69 4.07
N ALA A 131 -5.15 0.57 4.40
CA ALA A 131 -6.55 0.57 4.79
C ALA A 131 -6.81 1.42 6.06
N ALA A 132 -5.94 1.29 7.07
CA ALA A 132 -6.02 2.08 8.29
C ALA A 132 -5.82 3.58 8.03
N GLY A 133 -4.85 3.95 7.19
CA GLY A 133 -4.61 5.33 6.79
C GLY A 133 -5.81 5.95 6.07
N GLY A 134 -6.40 5.22 5.12
CA GLY A 134 -7.62 5.63 4.44
C GLY A 134 -8.82 5.75 5.38
N PHE A 135 -8.96 4.83 6.34
CA PHE A 135 -10.01 4.90 7.36
C PHE A 135 -9.87 6.12 8.27
N LEU A 136 -8.64 6.47 8.67
CA LEU A 136 -8.38 7.65 9.49
C LEU A 136 -8.78 8.94 8.75
N MET A 137 -8.39 9.08 7.48
CA MET A 137 -8.82 10.21 6.65
C MET A 137 -10.35 10.28 6.51
N PHE A 138 -11.01 9.14 6.30
CA PHE A 138 -12.47 9.09 6.19
C PHE A 138 -13.18 9.49 7.49
N ARG A 139 -12.63 9.10 8.64
CA ARG A 139 -13.16 9.47 9.95
C ARG A 139 -12.96 10.95 10.26
N GLU A 140 -11.83 11.54 9.85
CA GLU A 140 -11.57 12.97 9.97
C GLU A 140 -12.56 13.79 9.13
N GLU A 141 -12.86 13.35 7.90
CA GLU A 141 -13.90 13.97 7.04
C GLU A 141 -15.30 13.89 7.67
N ALA A 142 -15.67 12.77 8.30
CA ALA A 142 -16.98 12.61 8.92
C ALA A 142 -17.17 13.39 10.23
N ALA A 143 -16.07 13.87 10.84
CA ALA A 143 -16.09 14.61 12.10
C ALA A 143 -16.12 16.13 11.91
N GLY A 144 -15.87 16.63 10.70
CA GLY A 144 -15.96 18.04 10.31
C GLY A 144 -17.30 18.38 9.66
#